data_AF-A0A968FR73-F1
#
_entry.id   AF-A0A968FR73-F1
#
_cell.length_a   1.000
_cell.length_b   1.000
_cell.length_c   1.000
_cell.angle_alpha   90.00
_cell.angle_beta   90.00
_cell.angle_gamma   90.00
#
_symmetry.space_group_name_H-M   'P 1'
#
loop_
_entity.id
_entity.type
_entity.pdbx_description
1 polymer ?
#
loop_
_entity_poly.entity_id
_entity_poly.type
_entity_poly.pdbx_seq_one_letter_code
_entity_poly.pdbx_strand_id
1 'polypeptide(L)'
;AHAPEALYHKENPLKPTQENLLAGKSLYQTDAHPTACKICHGVFGNGLGMMAVGQNPAPRNFLCSKTMKDIPDGQMFWIIKKGSPGTKMPAYKNLSDRQVWQIVLYLRQLAHEAEVRRNR
;
A
#
# COMPACT_ATOMS: atom_id res chain seq x y z
N ALA A 1 -8.56 -11.41 -5.05
CA ALA A 1 -9.59 -11.75 -4.05
C ALA A 1 -10.03 -10.48 -3.33
N HIS A 2 -11.31 -10.40 -2.98
CA HIS A 2 -11.89 -9.26 -2.27
C HIS A 2 -11.83 -9.45 -0.76
N ALA A 3 -11.67 -8.35 -0.03
CA ALA A 3 -11.80 -8.34 1.42
C ALA A 3 -13.23 -8.73 1.82
N PRO A 4 -13.42 -9.33 3.02
CA PRO A 4 -14.75 -9.53 3.58
C PRO A 4 -15.53 -8.21 3.63
N GLU A 5 -16.83 -8.26 3.36
CA GLU A 5 -17.68 -7.09 3.16
C GLU A 5 -17.54 -6.02 4.27
N ALA A 6 -17.59 -6.45 5.53
CA ALA A 6 -17.47 -5.55 6.68
C ALA A 6 -16.12 -4.82 6.75
N LEU A 7 -15.06 -5.43 6.24
CA LEU A 7 -13.74 -4.81 6.17
C LEU A 7 -13.57 -4.00 4.89
N TYR A 8 -14.14 -4.44 3.77
CA TYR A 8 -14.02 -3.77 2.47
C TYR A 8 -14.46 -2.29 2.53
N HIS A 9 -15.58 -2.02 3.19
CA HIS A 9 -16.13 -0.67 3.38
C HIS A 9 -15.51 0.12 4.53
N LYS A 10 -14.53 -0.45 5.24
CA LYS A 10 -13.89 0.24 6.36
C LYS A 10 -12.94 1.31 5.83
N GLU A 11 -13.19 2.54 6.26
CA GLU A 11 -12.27 3.65 6.05
C GLU A 11 -11.10 3.58 7.03
N ASN A 12 -9.99 4.22 6.66
CA ASN A 12 -8.84 4.34 7.54
C ASN A 12 -9.20 5.19 8.78
N PRO A 13 -9.12 4.62 10.01
CA PRO A 13 -9.49 5.36 11.21
C PRO A 13 -8.42 6.37 11.65
N LEU A 14 -7.23 6.34 11.05
CA LEU A 14 -6.13 7.22 11.41
C LEU A 14 -6.18 8.53 10.62
N LYS A 15 -5.94 9.65 11.30
CA LYS A 15 -5.74 10.95 10.64
C LYS A 15 -4.37 10.98 9.96
N PRO A 16 -4.22 11.67 8.80
CA PRO A 16 -2.94 11.84 8.10
C PRO A 16 -2.03 12.87 8.79
N THR A 17 -1.71 12.63 10.06
CA THR A 17 -0.73 13.44 10.81
C THR A 17 0.69 13.13 10.32
N GLN A 18 1.62 14.06 10.53
CA GLN A 18 3.03 13.84 10.18
C GLN A 18 3.59 12.56 10.82
N GLU A 19 3.26 12.29 12.09
CA GLU A 19 3.64 11.06 12.79
C GLU A 19 3.15 9.80 12.05
N ASN A 20 1.86 9.74 11.71
CA ASN A 20 1.29 8.57 11.03
C ASN A 20 1.86 8.37 9.62
N LEU A 21 2.07 9.46 8.88
CA LEU A 21 2.65 9.41 7.54
C LEU A 21 4.12 9.00 7.57
N LEU A 22 4.90 9.49 8.53
CA LEU A 22 6.31 9.09 8.70
C LEU A 22 6.42 7.62 9.13
N ALA A 23 5.56 7.15 10.04
CA ALA A 23 5.50 5.75 10.42
C ALA A 23 5.13 4.85 9.23
N GLY A 24 4.11 5.23 8.46
CA GLY A 24 3.71 4.53 7.23
C GLY A 24 4.81 4.48 6.18
N LYS A 25 5.53 5.59 6.00
CA LYS A 25 6.72 5.67 5.13
C LYS A 25 7.83 4.74 5.61
N SER A 26 8.15 4.73 6.90
CA SER A 26 9.19 3.85 7.47
C SER A 26 8.86 2.38 7.23
N LEU A 27 7.62 1.97 7.54
CA LEU A 27 7.15 0.61 7.26
C LEU A 27 7.25 0.24 5.78
N TYR A 28 6.82 1.13 4.88
CA TYR A 28 6.89 0.90 3.45
C TYR A 28 8.34 0.76 2.95
N GLN A 29 9.25 1.59 3.47
CA GLN A 29 10.63 1.68 2.99
C GLN A 29 11.58 0.66 3.62
N THR A 30 11.34 0.26 4.87
CA THR A 30 12.32 -0.52 5.65
C THR A 30 11.68 -1.57 6.55
N ASP A 31 10.70 -1.20 7.37
CA ASP A 31 10.45 -1.97 8.60
C ASP A 31 9.45 -3.13 8.42
N ALA A 32 8.68 -3.14 7.34
CA ALA A 32 7.70 -4.20 7.10
C ALA A 32 8.38 -5.54 6.76
N HIS A 33 7.97 -6.60 7.45
CA HIS A 33 8.45 -7.98 7.25
C HIS A 33 7.33 -8.88 6.70
N PRO A 34 7.64 -9.79 5.75
CA PRO A 34 8.95 -10.40 5.49
C PRO A 34 9.85 -9.64 4.51
N THR A 35 9.35 -8.62 3.82
CA THR A 35 10.17 -7.76 2.95
C THR A 35 9.60 -6.35 2.94
N ALA A 36 10.46 -5.33 2.88
CA ALA A 36 9.98 -3.95 2.77
C ALA A 36 9.16 -3.77 1.47
N CYS A 37 8.06 -3.02 1.54
CA CYS A 37 7.13 -2.85 0.41
C CYS A 37 7.83 -2.29 -0.83
N LYS A 38 8.78 -1.36 -0.65
CA LYS A 38 9.57 -0.76 -1.73
C LYS A 38 10.31 -1.75 -2.61
N ILE A 39 10.66 -2.93 -2.08
CA ILE A 39 11.47 -3.92 -2.79
C ILE A 39 10.71 -4.46 -4.01
N CYS A 40 9.38 -4.59 -3.89
CA CYS A 40 8.51 -4.98 -5.00
C CYS A 40 7.81 -3.78 -5.64
N HIS A 41 7.35 -2.81 -4.84
CA HIS A 41 6.53 -1.69 -5.34
C HIS A 41 7.34 -0.44 -5.72
N GLY A 42 8.65 -0.45 -5.56
CA GLY A 42 9.55 0.66 -5.88
C GLY A 42 9.67 1.68 -4.74
N VAL A 43 10.83 2.36 -4.67
CA VAL A 43 11.11 3.40 -3.66
C VAL A 43 10.08 4.53 -3.73
N PHE A 44 9.61 4.85 -4.93
CA PHE A 44 8.59 5.89 -5.17
C PHE A 44 7.17 5.33 -5.27
N GLY A 45 6.95 4.02 -5.11
CA GLY A 45 5.62 3.42 -5.27
C GLY A 45 5.11 3.28 -6.70
N ASN A 46 6.01 3.35 -7.70
CA ASN A 46 5.67 3.25 -9.11
C ASN A 46 5.44 1.81 -9.62
N GLY A 47 5.54 0.80 -8.76
CA GLY A 47 5.43 -0.61 -9.13
C GLY A 47 6.70 -1.21 -9.75
N LEU A 48 7.80 -0.44 -9.80
CA LEU A 48 9.07 -0.82 -10.43
C LEU A 48 10.15 -1.10 -9.38
N GLY A 49 9.80 -1.88 -8.34
CA GLY A 49 10.78 -2.35 -7.36
C GLY A 49 11.77 -3.33 -7.98
N MET A 50 12.92 -3.54 -7.33
CA MET A 50 13.95 -4.46 -7.82
C MET A 50 13.44 -5.90 -8.03
N MET A 51 12.42 -6.31 -7.25
CA MET A 51 11.77 -7.64 -7.34
C MET A 51 10.51 -7.63 -8.23
N ALA A 52 10.22 -6.53 -8.93
CA ALA A 52 9.04 -6.42 -9.81
C ALA A 52 9.23 -7.15 -11.15
N VAL A 53 10.47 -7.30 -11.61
CA VAL A 53 10.79 -7.93 -12.90
C VAL A 53 10.30 -9.38 -12.92
N GLY A 54 9.58 -9.75 -13.98
CA GLY A 54 9.07 -11.12 -14.17
C GLY A 54 7.87 -11.49 -13.27
N GLN A 55 7.29 -10.54 -12.54
CA GLN A 55 6.06 -10.79 -11.77
C GLN A 55 4.83 -10.65 -12.66
N ASN A 56 3.95 -11.65 -12.61
CA ASN A 56 2.64 -11.62 -13.26
C ASN A 56 1.56 -12.05 -12.27
N PRO A 57 0.63 -11.16 -11.87
CA PRO A 57 0.57 -9.75 -12.24
C PRO A 57 1.71 -8.93 -11.64
N ALA A 58 2.06 -7.81 -12.30
CA ALA A 58 3.07 -6.88 -11.82
C ALA A 58 2.63 -6.21 -10.50
N PRO A 59 3.57 -5.80 -9.63
CA PRO A 59 3.25 -5.03 -8.43
C PRO A 59 2.48 -3.76 -8.75
N ARG A 60 1.53 -3.40 -7.88
CA ARG A 60 0.68 -2.23 -8.08
C ARG A 60 1.50 -0.95 -8.12
N ASN A 61 1.22 -0.10 -9.11
CA ASN A 61 1.68 1.28 -9.19
C ASN A 61 0.74 2.18 -8.37
N PHE A 62 1.21 2.64 -7.22
CA PHE A 62 0.47 3.51 -6.30
C PHE A 62 0.41 4.98 -6.78
N LEU A 63 1.19 5.36 -7.79
CA LEU A 63 1.18 6.72 -8.37
C LEU A 63 0.05 6.92 -9.39
N CYS A 64 -0.66 5.85 -9.77
CA CYS A 64 -1.82 5.92 -10.64
C CYS A 64 -3.06 6.34 -9.82
N SER A 65 -3.33 7.65 -9.72
CA SER A 65 -4.40 8.19 -8.87
C SER A 65 -5.77 7.65 -9.26
N LYS A 66 -6.06 7.55 -10.57
CA LYS A 66 -7.30 6.97 -11.11
C LYS A 66 -7.53 5.56 -10.54
N THR A 67 -6.53 4.69 -10.66
CA THR A 67 -6.62 3.32 -10.17
C THR A 67 -6.72 3.27 -8.65
N MET A 68 -5.94 4.09 -7.94
CA MET A 68 -5.93 4.07 -6.48
C MET A 68 -7.24 4.60 -5.89
N LYS A 69 -7.90 5.55 -6.53
CA LYS A 69 -9.20 6.10 -6.10
C LYS A 69 -10.27 5.01 -5.97
N ASP A 70 -10.23 4.03 -6.88
CA ASP A 70 -11.24 2.96 -6.95
C ASP A 70 -10.98 1.78 -6.00
N ILE A 71 -9.86 1.79 -5.27
CA ILE A 71 -9.54 0.73 -4.29
C ILE A 71 -9.89 1.25 -2.90
N PRO A 72 -10.84 0.64 -2.17
CA PRO A 72 -11.15 1.05 -0.80
C PRO A 72 -10.00 0.81 0.18
N ASP A 73 -9.95 1.60 1.24
CA ASP A 73 -8.93 1.50 2.29
C ASP A 73 -8.93 0.11 2.95
N GLY A 74 -10.12 -0.40 3.26
CA GLY A 74 -10.36 -1.75 3.75
C GLY A 74 -9.79 -2.85 2.86
N GLN A 75 -9.92 -2.70 1.54
CA GLN A 75 -9.32 -3.63 0.58
C GLN A 75 -7.79 -3.62 0.66
N MET A 76 -7.17 -2.43 0.72
CA MET A 76 -5.71 -2.31 0.87
C MET A 76 -5.23 -2.93 2.18
N PHE A 77 -5.91 -2.63 3.28
CA PHE A 77 -5.61 -3.20 4.59
C PHE A 77 -5.64 -4.73 4.54
N TRP A 78 -6.70 -5.30 3.97
CA TRP A 78 -6.86 -6.75 3.88
C TRP A 78 -5.76 -7.40 3.04
N ILE A 79 -5.43 -6.83 1.88
CA ILE A 79 -4.36 -7.32 1.01
C ILE A 79 -3.00 -7.28 1.73
N ILE A 80 -2.70 -6.24 2.51
CA ILE A 80 -1.45 -6.19 3.28
C ILE A 80 -1.43 -7.31 4.33
N LYS A 81 -2.52 -7.51 5.08
CA LYS A 81 -2.59 -8.54 6.13
C LYS A 81 -2.60 -9.97 5.60
N LYS A 82 -3.19 -10.21 4.42
CA LYS A 82 -3.43 -11.57 3.89
C LYS A 82 -2.57 -11.92 2.68
N GLY A 83 -1.82 -10.96 2.14
CA GLY A 83 -1.19 -11.07 0.84
C GLY A 83 -2.20 -10.86 -0.29
N SER A 84 -1.71 -10.88 -1.52
CA SER A 84 -2.56 -10.75 -2.70
C SER A 84 -2.65 -12.10 -3.44
N PRO A 85 -3.79 -12.81 -3.37
CA PRO A 85 -3.95 -14.10 -4.02
C PRO A 85 -3.71 -14.05 -5.53
N GLY A 86 -3.05 -15.09 -6.06
CA GLY A 86 -2.64 -15.14 -7.48
C GLY A 86 -1.41 -14.28 -7.80
N THR A 87 -0.71 -13.77 -6.79
CA THR A 87 0.52 -12.97 -6.94
C THR A 87 1.60 -13.47 -5.97
N LYS A 88 2.83 -12.97 -6.10
CA LYS A 88 3.91 -13.24 -5.13
C LYS A 88 3.89 -12.32 -3.89
N MET A 89 2.86 -11.49 -3.71
CA MET A 89 2.78 -10.59 -2.56
C MET A 89 2.50 -11.38 -1.27
N PRO A 90 3.42 -11.39 -0.29
CA PRO A 90 3.27 -12.15 0.93
C PRO A 90 2.26 -11.49 1.89
N ALA A 91 1.80 -12.26 2.87
CA ALA A 91 1.02 -11.75 4.00
C ALA A 91 1.93 -11.13 5.06
N TYR A 92 1.61 -9.91 5.51
CA TYR A 92 2.34 -9.21 6.57
C TYR A 92 1.71 -9.46 7.94
N LYS A 93 1.87 -10.70 8.45
CA LYS A 93 1.20 -11.17 9.67
C LYS A 93 1.68 -10.45 10.95
N ASN A 94 2.92 -9.97 10.96
CA ASN A 94 3.54 -9.34 12.14
C ASN A 94 3.22 -7.86 12.27
N LEU A 95 2.56 -7.25 11.28
CA LEU A 95 2.13 -5.87 11.37
C LEU A 95 0.84 -5.77 12.20
N SER A 96 0.85 -4.91 13.20
CA SER A 96 -0.37 -4.50 13.91
C SER A 96 -1.31 -3.77 12.96
N ASP A 97 -2.60 -3.74 13.32
CA ASP A 97 -3.61 -3.08 12.50
C ASP A 97 -3.33 -1.58 12.35
N ARG A 98 -2.83 -0.93 13.41
CA ARG A 98 -2.39 0.47 13.35
C ARG A 98 -1.28 0.67 12.32
N GLN A 99 -0.27 -0.20 12.28
CA GLN A 99 0.81 -0.12 11.31
C GLN A 99 0.32 -0.31 9.87
N VAL A 100 -0.61 -1.26 9.65
CA VAL A 100 -1.20 -1.42 8.31
C VAL A 100 -2.00 -0.19 7.89
N TRP A 101 -2.77 0.41 8.79
CA TRP A 101 -3.46 1.67 8.49
C TRP A 101 -2.51 2.83 8.22
N GLN A 102 -1.36 2.90 8.91
CA GLN A 102 -0.31 3.89 8.60
C GLN A 102 0.27 3.69 7.20
N ILE A 103 0.50 2.44 6.78
CA ILE A 103 0.92 2.13 5.40
C ILE A 103 -0.16 2.61 4.42
N VAL A 104 -1.43 2.29 4.65
CA VAL A 104 -2.54 2.72 3.78
C VAL A 104 -2.60 4.24 3.64
N LEU A 105 -2.44 5.00 4.73
CA LEU A 105 -2.33 6.47 4.68
C LEU A 105 -1.19 6.92 3.77
N TYR A 106 -0.01 6.30 3.92
CA TYR A 106 1.15 6.65 3.10
C TYR A 106 0.92 6.32 1.61
N LEU A 107 0.25 5.21 1.28
CA LEU A 107 -0.12 4.90 -0.10
C LEU A 107 -1.09 5.93 -0.70
N ARG A 108 -2.06 6.41 0.08
CA ARG A 108 -2.96 7.50 -0.32
C ARG A 108 -2.19 8.79 -0.57
N GLN A 109 -1.22 9.13 0.29
CA GLN A 109 -0.35 10.28 0.11
C GLN A 109 0.44 10.19 -1.21
N LEU A 110 1.05 9.04 -1.51
CA LEU A 110 1.79 8.83 -2.77
C LEU A 110 0.91 9.07 -4.00
N ALA A 111 -0.32 8.55 -3.99
CA ALA A 111 -1.27 8.72 -5.08
C ALA A 111 -1.66 10.20 -5.27
N HIS A 112 -1.94 10.90 -4.17
CA HIS A 112 -2.32 12.31 -4.18
C HIS A 112 -1.16 13.21 -4.66
N GLU A 113 0.05 13.02 -4.14
CA GLU A 113 1.21 13.80 -4.57
C GLU A 113 1.53 13.61 -6.05
N ALA A 114 1.37 12.39 -6.58
CA ALA A 114 1.54 12.13 -8.00
C ALA A 114 0.50 12.84 -8.87
N GLU A 115 -0.75 12.90 -8.41
CA GLU A 115 -1.80 13.66 -9.08
C GLU A 115 -1.51 15.16 -9.09
N VAL A 116 -1.14 15.73 -7.93
CA VAL A 116 -0.79 17.15 -7.82
C VAL A 116 0.40 17.50 -8.73
N ARG A 117 1.41 16.64 -8.82
CA ARG A 117 2.57 16.85 -9.71
C ARG A 117 2.21 16.77 -11.19
N ARG A 118 1.24 15.94 -11.59
CA ARG A 118 0.79 15.84 -12.99
C ARG A 118 -0.05 17.03 -13.45
N ASN A 119 -0.72 17.69 -12.52
CA ASN A 119 -1.62 18.82 -12.80
C ASN A 119 -0.93 20.20 -12.60
N ARG A 120 0.38 20.20 -12.36
CA ARG A 120 1.24 21.40 -12.33
C ARG A 120 1.97 21.51 -13.65
#